data_AF-A0A933SX35-F1
#
_entry.id   AF-A0A933SX35-F1
#
_cell.length_a   1.000
_cell.length_b   1.000
_cell.length_c   1.000
_cell.angle_alpha   90.00
_cell.angle_beta   90.00
_cell.angle_gamma   90.00
#
_symmetry.space_group_name_H-M   'P 1'
#
loop_
_entity.id
_entity.type
_entity.pdbx_description
1 polymer ?
#
loop_
_entity_poly.entity_id
_entity_poly.type
_entity_poly.pdbx_seq_one_letter_code
_entity_poly.pdbx_strand_id
1 'polypeptide(L)' 'MTRVILATITGVLGVFLIIYGYYQLSVPPDTEFNEVVVRARVGMFSTIFGGVMVLYYIVRR' A
#
# COMPACT_ATOMS: atom_id res chain seq x y z
N MET A 1 25.82 1.24 -5.61
CA MET A 1 24.92 0.50 -6.52
C MET A 1 23.85 -0.27 -5.75
N THR A 2 24.20 -1.18 -4.84
CA THR A 2 23.24 -2.03 -4.08
C THR A 2 22.21 -1.22 -3.26
N ARG A 3 22.62 -0.14 -2.60
CA ARG A 3 21.72 0.71 -1.79
C ARG A 3 20.63 1.41 -2.63
N VAL A 4 20.99 1.85 -3.83
CA VAL A 4 20.05 2.52 -4.76
C VAL A 4 19.05 1.51 -5.32
N ILE A 5 19.51 0.31 -5.68
CA ILE A 5 18.64 -0.77 -6.16
C ILE A 5 17.62 -1.15 -5.08
N LEU A 6 18.07 -1.32 -3.83
CA LEU A 6 17.18 -1.62 -2.71
C LEU A 6 16.16 -0.52 -2.47
N ALA A 7 16.58 0.76 -2.47
CA ALA A 7 15.66 1.88 -2.32
C ALA A 7 14.60 1.90 -3.44
N THR A 8 15.01 1.70 -4.69
CA THR A 8 14.09 1.66 -5.84
C THR A 8 13.09 0.51 -5.73
N ILE A 9 13.54 -0.69 -5.35
CA ILE A 9 12.65 -1.84 -5.11
C ILE A 9 11.64 -1.51 -3.99
N THR A 10 12.10 -0.91 -2.88
CA THR A 10 11.21 -0.47 -1.80
C THR A 10 10.18 0.55 -2.28
N GLY A 11 10.59 1.54 -3.08
CA GLY A 11 9.67 2.53 -3.64
C GLY A 11 8.61 1.90 -4.55
N VAL A 12 9.02 1.01 -5.46
CA VAL A 12 8.12 0.30 -6.37
C VAL A 12 7.13 -0.58 -5.60
N LEU A 13 7.60 -1.36 -4.62
CA LEU A 13 6.73 -2.17 -3.75
C LEU A 13 5.74 -1.29 -2.97
N GLY A 14 6.19 -0.12 -2.50
CA GLY A 14 5.32 0.84 -1.82
C GLY A 14 4.18 1.33 -2.70
N VAL A 15 4.45 1.64 -3.96
CA VAL A 15 3.42 2.03 -4.94
C VAL A 15 2.41 0.90 -5.16
N PHE A 16 2.87 -0.34 -5.34
CA PHE A 16 1.97 -1.49 -5.50
C PHE A 16 1.08 -1.71 -4.27
N LEU A 17 1.63 -1.53 -3.07
CA LEU A 17 0.87 -1.62 -1.81
C LEU A 17 -0.20 -0.54 -1.70
N ILE A 18 0.08 0.69 -2.13
CA ILE A 18 -0.91 1.77 -2.17
C ILE A 18 -2.04 1.41 -3.14
N ILE A 19 -1.71 0.96 -4.35
CA ILE A 19 -2.71 0.55 -5.35
C ILE A 19 -3.58 -0.59 -4.81
N TYR A 20 -2.95 -1.60 -4.21
CA TYR A 20 -3.68 -2.70 -3.57
C TYR A 20 -4.57 -2.22 -2.42
N GLY A 21 -4.08 -1.29 -1.61
CA GLY A 21 -4.86 -0.70 -0.52
C GLY A 21 -6.10 0.03 -1.01
N TYR A 22 -5.97 0.85 -2.06
CA TYR A 22 -7.12 1.51 -2.70
C TYR A 22 -8.09 0.51 -3.34
N TYR A 23 -7.59 -0.56 -3.94
CA TYR A 23 -8.44 -1.62 -4.47
C TYR A 23 -9.27 -2.29 -3.36
N GLN A 24 -8.68 -2.57 -2.20
CA GLN A 24 -9.43 -3.12 -1.05
C GLN A 24 -10.47 -2.13 -0.51
N LEU A 25 -10.15 -0.83 -0.48
CA LEU A 25 -11.07 0.22 -0.05
C LEU A 25 -12.21 0.49 -1.04
N SER A 26 -12.06 0.05 -2.30
CA SER A 26 -13.11 0.11 -3.32
C SER A 26 -14.11 -1.03 -3.10
N VAL A 27 -15.00 -0.85 -2.12
CA VAL A 27 -15.97 -1.87 -1.71
C VAL A 27 -17.30 -1.69 -2.45
N PRO A 28 -17.82 -2.72 -3.15
CA PRO A 28 -19.15 -2.70 -3.76
C PRO A 28 -20.28 -2.53 -2.74
N PRO A 29 -21.41 -1.90 -3.11
CA PRO A 29 -22.50 -1.59 -2.18
C PRO A 29 -23.26 -2.82 -1.66
N ASP A 30 -23.10 -3.98 -2.32
CA ASP A 30 -23.69 -5.28 -1.99
C ASP A 30 -22.82 -6.15 -1.06
N THR A 31 -21.67 -5.62 -0.60
CA THR A 31 -20.73 -6.36 0.24
C THR A 31 -21.23 -6.49 1.69
N GLU A 32 -21.09 -7.68 2.27
CA GLU A 32 -21.46 -7.92 3.68
C GLU A 32 -20.63 -7.06 4.65
N PHE A 33 -21.25 -6.58 5.74
CA PHE A 33 -20.60 -5.69 6.71
C PHE A 33 -19.27 -6.24 7.25
N ASN A 34 -19.20 -7.54 7.55
CA ASN A 34 -17.97 -8.16 8.03
C ASN A 34 -16.85 -8.09 6.99
N GLU A 35 -17.17 -8.31 5.71
CA GLU A 35 -16.20 -8.18 4.63
C GLU A 35 -15.76 -6.72 4.45
N VAL A 36 -16.68 -5.74 4.56
CA VAL A 36 -16.34 -4.30 4.55
C VAL A 36 -15.29 -3.99 5.62
N VAL A 37 -15.48 -4.46 6.85
CA VAL A 37 -14.54 -4.19 7.97
C VAL A 37 -13.18 -4.81 7.71
N VAL A 38 -13.12 -6.05 7.19
CA VAL A 38 -11.86 -6.71 6.87
C VAL A 38 -11.13 -5.98 5.74
N ARG A 39 -11.83 -5.68 4.64
CA ARG A 39 -11.28 -4.94 3.50
C ARG A 39 -10.80 -3.55 3.89
N ALA A 40 -11.57 -2.83 4.71
CA ALA A 40 -11.17 -1.53 5.23
C ALA A 40 -9.88 -1.63 6.05
N ARG A 41 -9.77 -2.63 6.94
CA ARG A 41 -8.56 -2.86 7.73
C ARG A 41 -7.35 -3.14 6.85
N VAL A 42 -7.46 -4.08 5.92
CA VAL A 42 -6.37 -4.44 4.99
C VAL A 42 -6.00 -3.23 4.13
N GLY A 43 -6.99 -2.55 3.56
CA GLY A 43 -6.81 -1.39 2.70
C GLY A 43 -6.09 -0.23 3.39
N MET A 44 -6.45 0.07 4.65
CA MET A 44 -5.77 1.07 5.46
C MET A 44 -4.31 0.69 5.72
N PHE A 45 -4.05 -0.54 6.20
CA PHE A 45 -2.68 -0.96 6.50
C PHE A 45 -1.79 -1.01 5.25
N SER A 46 -2.30 -1.52 4.13
CA SER A 46 -1.57 -1.56 2.86
C SER A 46 -1.23 -0.16 2.36
N THR A 47 -2.18 0.78 2.44
CA THR A 47 -1.96 2.17 2.01
C THR A 47 -0.95 2.89 2.90
N ILE A 48 -1.07 2.77 4.22
CA ILE A 48 -0.14 3.40 5.17
C ILE A 48 1.27 2.83 5.00
N PHE A 49 1.39 1.50 4.97
CA PHE A 49 2.70 0.86 4.85
C PHE A 49 3.36 1.16 3.50
N GLY A 50 2.59 1.12 2.42
CA GLY A 50 3.05 1.52 1.09
C GLY A 50 3.49 2.99 1.05
N GLY A 51 2.75 3.89 1.69
CA GLY A 51 3.11 5.30 1.85
C GLY A 51 4.45 5.49 2.57
N VAL A 52 4.68 4.78 3.67
CA VAL A 52 5.96 4.81 4.40
C VAL A 52 7.11 4.30 3.52
N MET A 53 6.91 3.24 2.74
CA MET A 53 7.92 2.72 1.81
C MET A 53 8.26 3.71 0.70
N VAL A 54 7.26 4.39 0.13
CA VAL A 54 7.47 5.43 -0.87
C VAL A 54 8.21 6.63 -0.26
N LEU A 55 7.82 7.07 0.94
CA LEU A 55 8.54 8.14 1.66
C LEU A 55 9.99 7.76 1.93
N TYR A 56 10.25 6.52 2.37
CA TYR A 56 11.59 6.01 2.58
C TYR A 56 12.42 6.04 1.28
N TYR A 57 11.83 5.62 0.16
CA TYR A 57 12.47 5.73 -1.15
C TYR A 57 12.81 7.18 -1.51
N ILE A 58 11.86 8.11 -1.36
CA ILE A 58 12.07 9.54 -1.68
C ILE A 58 13.19 10.14 -0.83
N VAL A 59 13.22 9.84 0.47
CA VAL A 59 14.25 10.36 1.40
C VAL A 59 15.63 9.77 1.14
N ARG A 60 15.71 8.55 0.60
CA ARG A 60 16.96 7.81 0.35
C ARG A 60 17.48 7.89 -1.08
N ARG A 61 16.71 8.51 -1.98
CA ARG A 61 17.11 8.80 -3.36
C ARG A 61 18.04 10.00 -3.40
#